data_AF-A0A534XVL3-F1
#
_entry.id   AF-A0A534XVL3-F1
#
_cell.length_a   1.000
_cell.length_b   1.000
_cell.length_c   1.000
_cell.angle_alpha   90.00
_cell.angle_beta   90.00
_cell.angle_gamma   90.00
#
_symmetry.space_group_name_H-M   'P 1'
#
loop_
_entity.id
_entity.type
_entity.pdbx_description
1 polymer ?
#
loop_
_entity_poly.entity_id
_entity_poly.type
_entity_poly.pdbx_seq_one_letter_code
_entity_poly.pdbx_strand_id
1 'polypeptide(L)' 'MTVWFLLVAPVLPAQRQLGERDTARLFYPVERTVAEALRAGRLPFWDPHIESGTSLLGQVTPAALHPFALLYAALP' A
#
# COMPACT_ATOMS: atom_id res chain seq x y z
N MET A 1 4.01 22.84 16.50
CA MET A 1 3.69 21.95 15.35
C MET A 1 4.94 21.30 14.73
N THR A 2 6.07 21.99 14.59
CA THR A 2 7.27 21.46 13.91
C THR A 2 7.94 20.26 14.60
N VAL A 3 7.99 20.25 15.94
CA VAL A 3 8.59 19.13 16.72
C VAL A 3 7.86 17.81 16.48
N TRP A 4 6.54 17.85 16.32
CA TRP A 4 5.73 16.65 16.11
C TRP A 4 6.10 15.95 14.79
N PHE A 5 6.30 16.71 13.70
CA PHE A 5 6.73 16.15 12.42
C PHE A 5 8.11 15.51 12.49
N LEU A 6 9.05 16.09 13.23
CA LEU A 6 10.38 15.51 13.43
C LEU A 6 10.34 14.17 14.19
N LEU A 7 9.42 14.04 15.15
CA LEU A 7 9.23 12.82 15.93
C LEU A 7 8.52 11.71 15.13
N VAL A 8 7.60 12.08 14.24
CA VAL A 8 6.84 11.13 13.40
C VAL A 8 7.59 10.76 12.12
N ALA A 9 8.45 11.63 11.59
CA ALA A 9 9.24 11.39 10.37
C ALA A 9 9.89 9.99 10.26
N PRO A 10 10.56 9.44 11.28
CA PRO A 10 11.20 8.13 11.17
C PRO A 10 10.25 6.94 11.08
N VAL A 11 8.95 7.11 11.40
CA VAL A 11 7.95 6.05 11.28
C VAL A 11 7.07 6.17 10.03
N LEU A 12 7.18 7.30 9.31
CA LEU A 12 6.49 7.54 8.03
C LEU A 12 6.94 6.68 6.82
N PRO A 13 8.17 6.10 6.75
CA PRO A 13 8.54 5.33 5.56
C PRO A 13 7.57 4.18 5.31
N ALA A 14 7.13 4.00 4.05
CA ALA A 14 6.14 2.99 3.63
C ALA A 14 6.48 1.53 3.99
N GLN A 15 7.70 1.28 4.46
CA GLN A 15 8.19 -0.01 4.96
C GLN A 15 7.62 -0.39 6.33
N ARG A 16 6.94 0.52 7.03
CA ARG A 16 6.30 0.25 8.33
C ARG A 16 4.82 0.65 8.32
N GLN A 17 3.96 -0.28 8.72
CA GLN A 17 2.53 -0.03 8.93
C GLN A 17 2.34 0.82 10.20
N LEU A 18 1.67 1.98 10.07
CA LEU A 18 1.47 2.93 11.17
C LEU A 18 0.24 2.64 12.06
N GLY A 19 -0.34 1.45 11.97
CA GLY A 19 -1.52 1.08 12.75
C GLY A 19 -1.56 -0.42 13.06
N GLU A 20 -1.89 -0.75 14.31
CA GLU A 20 -2.14 -2.13 14.72
C GLU A 20 -3.65 -2.40 14.70
N ARG A 21 -4.15 -2.90 13.57
CA ARG A 21 -5.50 -3.48 13.44
C ARG A 21 -5.42 -4.70 12.52
N ASP A 22 -6.28 -5.69 12.74
CA ASP A 22 -6.28 -6.93 11.93
C ASP A 22 -6.44 -6.64 10.44
N THR A 23 -7.31 -5.68 10.10
CA THR A 23 -7.52 -5.17 8.75
C THR A 23 -6.24 -4.60 8.14
N ALA A 24 -5.48 -3.85 8.94
CA ALA A 24 -4.20 -3.28 8.52
C ALA A 24 -3.16 -4.38 8.25
N ARG A 25 -3.11 -5.46 9.06
CA ARG A 25 -2.19 -6.59 8.83
C ARG A 25 -2.57 -7.40 7.59
N LEU A 26 -3.87 -7.56 7.34
CA LEU A 26 -4.38 -8.30 6.18
C LEU A 26 -4.08 -7.57 4.86
N PHE A 27 -4.32 -6.26 4.81
CA PHE A 27 -4.21 -5.49 3.56
C PHE A 27 -2.85 -4.89 3.30
N TYR A 28 -2.00 -4.70 4.32
CA TYR A 28 -0.66 -4.11 4.14
C TYR A 28 0.18 -4.79 3.05
N PRO A 29 0.28 -6.13 2.97
CA PRO A 29 1.06 -6.79 1.92
C PRO A 29 0.53 -6.50 0.51
N VAL A 30 -0.80 -6.42 0.36
CA VAL A 30 -1.48 -6.13 -0.91
C VAL A 30 -1.24 -4.68 -1.32
N GLU A 31 -1.48 -3.73 -0.42
CA GLU A 31 -1.26 -2.30 -0.66
C GLU A 31 0.20 -2.01 -1.02
N ARG A 32 1.14 -2.67 -0.33
CA ARG A 32 2.57 -2.56 -0.63
C ARG A 32 2.92 -3.08 -2.01
N THR A 33 2.40 -4.24 -2.41
CA THR A 33 2.64 -4.82 -3.74
C THR A 33 2.09 -3.92 -4.85
N VAL A 34 0.90 -3.34 -4.63
CA VAL A 34 0.29 -2.35 -5.52
C VAL A 34 1.19 -1.11 -5.63
N ALA A 35 1.63 -0.55 -4.50
CA ALA A 35 2.49 0.63 -4.47
C ALA A 35 3.83 0.39 -5.18
N GLU A 36 4.47 -0.76 -4.97
CA GLU A 36 5.72 -1.15 -5.63
C GLU A 36 5.53 -1.31 -7.15
N ALA A 37 4.43 -1.91 -7.61
CA ALA A 37 4.10 -2.00 -9.03
C ALA A 37 3.91 -0.60 -9.65
N LEU A 38 3.12 0.26 -9.01
CA LEU A 38 2.86 1.62 -9.48
C LEU A 38 4.14 2.47 -9.50
N ARG A 39 4.98 2.40 -8.46
CA ARG A 39 6.29 3.08 -8.42
C ARG A 39 7.24 2.58 -9.52
N ALA A 40 7.11 1.33 -9.93
CA ALA A 40 7.84 0.76 -11.08
C ALA A 40 7.20 1.09 -12.45
N GLY A 41 6.13 1.89 -12.50
CA GLY A 41 5.41 2.22 -13.74
C GLY A 41 4.63 1.04 -14.32
N ARG A 42 4.34 0.01 -13.51
CA ARG A 42 3.58 -1.18 -13.90
C ARG A 42 2.18 -1.12 -13.31
N LEU A 43 1.21 -1.60 -14.06
CA LEU A 43 -0.15 -1.77 -13.54
C LEU A 43 -0.23 -3.02 -12.66
N PRO A 44 -0.84 -2.93 -11.46
CA PRO A 44 -0.97 -4.05 -10.53
C PRO A 44 -2.12 -4.97 -10.98
N PHE A 45 -1.95 -5.68 -12.09
CA PHE A 45 -2.98 -6.57 -12.60
C PHE A 45 -3.14 -7.85 -11.76
N TRP A 46 -2.04 -8.35 -11.18
CA TRP A 46 -1.97 -9.69 -10.63
C TRP A 46 -1.35 -9.69 -9.23
N ASP A 47 -2.03 -10.30 -8.26
CA ASP A 47 -1.47 -10.59 -6.93
C ASP A 47 -0.89 -12.01 -6.92
N PRO A 48 0.43 -12.18 -6.75
CA PRO A 48 1.07 -13.50 -6.68
C PRO A 48 0.86 -14.21 -5.33
N HIS A 49 0.35 -13.52 -4.31
CA HIS A 49 0.25 -14.03 -2.94
C HIS A 49 -1.07 -14.75 -2.64
N ILE A 50 -2.05 -14.66 -3.54
CA ILE A 50 -3.37 -15.26 -3.38
C ILE A 50 -3.62 -16.24 -4.52
N GLU A 51 -3.98 -17.49 -4.19
CA GLU A 51 -4.48 -18.50 -5.13
C GLU A 51 -3.60 -18.73 -6.38
N SER A 52 -2.27 -18.65 -6.24
CA SER A 52 -1.31 -18.69 -7.36
C SER A 52 -1.47 -17.57 -8.39
N GLY A 53 -2.22 -16.53 -8.07
CA GLY A 53 -2.55 -15.47 -8.98
C GLY A 53 -4.01 -15.07 -8.97
N THR A 54 -4.31 -13.89 -8.44
CA THR A 54 -5.65 -13.30 -8.57
C THR A 54 -5.62 -11.90 -9.19
N SER A 55 -6.69 -11.54 -9.90
CA SER A 55 -6.81 -10.22 -10.52
C SER A 55 -7.04 -9.16 -9.45
N LEU A 56 -6.11 -8.21 -9.29
CA LEU A 56 -6.23 -7.10 -8.33
C LEU A 56 -7.16 -6.00 -8.85
N LEU A 57 -7.07 -5.68 -10.15
CA LEU A 57 -7.94 -4.67 -10.77
C LEU A 57 -9.38 -5.15 -10.94
N GLY A 58 -9.60 -6.47 -10.97
CA GLY A 58 -10.93 -7.07 -11.01
C GLY A 58 -11.64 -7.10 -9.65
N GLN A 59 -10.95 -6.73 -8.56
CA GLN A 59 -11.49 -6.78 -7.22
C GLN A 59 -11.85 -5.40 -6.68
N VAL A 60 -12.92 -5.36 -5.89
CA VAL A 60 -13.31 -4.14 -5.17
C VAL A 60 -12.46 -3.95 -3.91
N THR A 61 -12.15 -5.04 -3.20
CA THR A 61 -11.50 -5.00 -1.89
C THR A 61 -10.13 -4.30 -1.88
N PRO A 62 -9.20 -4.57 -2.82
CA PRO A 62 -7.89 -3.92 -2.82
C PRO A 62 -7.95 -2.46 -3.27
N ALA A 63 -9.03 -2.08 -3.98
CA ALA A 63 -9.27 -0.74 -4.48
C ALA A 63 -8.00 -0.07 -5.07
N ALA A 64 -7.23 -0.82 -5.88
CA ALA A 64 -5.87 -0.43 -6.26
C ALA A 64 -5.77 0.90 -7.03
N LEU A 65 -6.87 1.33 -7.66
CA LEU A 65 -6.98 2.62 -8.37
C LEU A 65 -7.70 3.71 -7.56
N HIS A 66 -8.00 3.45 -6.28
CA HIS A 66 -8.60 4.43 -5.40
C HIS A 66 -7.64 5.61 -5.19
N PRO A 67 -8.12 6.87 -5.21
CA PRO A 67 -7.25 8.04 -5.06
C PRO A 67 -6.32 8.00 -3.84
N PHE A 68 -6.81 7.45 -2.71
CA PHE A 68 -5.97 7.27 -1.51
C PHE A 68 -4.91 6.18 -1.66
N ALA A 69 -5.20 5.10 -2.40
CA ALA A 69 -4.21 4.05 -2.67
C ALA A 69 -3.06 4.59 -3.53
N LEU A 70 -3.37 5.50 -4.46
CA LEU A 70 -2.35 6.16 -5.30
C LEU A 70 -1.40 7.06 -4.50
N LEU A 71 -1.76 7.49 -3.29
CA LEU A 71 -0.84 8.25 -2.43
C LEU A 71 0.39 7.43 -2.04
N TYR A 72 0.28 6.11 -1.92
CA TYR A 72 1.43 5.22 -1.66
C TYR A 72 2.42 5.16 -2.83
N ALA A 73 1.99 5.52 -4.05
CA ALA A 73 2.91 5.66 -5.17
C ALA A 73 3.69 6.99 -5.12
N ALA A 74 3.10 8.04 -4.54
CA ALA A 74 3.69 9.38 -4.45
C ALA A 74 4.52 9.61 -3.17
N LEU A 75 4.20 8.91 -2.08
CA LEU A 75 4.84 9.06 -0.77
C LEU A 75 5.87 7.94 -0.53
N PRO A 76 7.02 8.25 0.12
CA PRO A 76 8.13 7.32 0.29
C PRO A 76 7.83 6.11 1.19
#